data_AF-A0A7D4Y6I4-F1
#
_entry.id   AF-A0A7D4Y6I4-F1
#
_cell.length_a   1.000
_cell.length_b   1.000
_cell.length_c   1.000
_cell.angle_alpha   90.00
_cell.angle_beta   90.00
_cell.angle_gamma   90.00
#
_symmetry.space_group_name_H-M   'P 1'
#
loop_
_entity.id
_entity.type
_entity.pdbx_description
1 polymer ?
#
loop_
_entity_poly.entity_id
_entity_poly.type
_entity_poly.pdbx_seq_one_letter_code
_entity_poly.pdbx_strand_id
1 'polypeptide(L)'
;MAVAPRLAIAAEPFLGSIGFMLISAAALFSTGSAINATLFSTARFTSRLAQNDLIPDHLSEDSDGDEPIRGLLTVGILAAGFTVVGSLQGITSFASLTFIVIMGGMNYLAISHRTKTEIRSLVPAVGFAGTVITIPLLLWHLYSKKFGVFLSVIGIVIIVITVEILYFERDWIVSEADELSDGAGSLDAEIESQTED
;
A
#
# COMPACT_ATOMS: atom_id res chain seq x y z
N MET A 1 -2.11 13.97 -13.56
CA MET A 1 -1.92 14.83 -12.39
C MET A 1 -1.08 16.02 -12.83
N ALA A 2 -1.70 17.19 -13.00
CA ALA A 2 -1.03 18.44 -13.34
C ALA A 2 -1.78 19.59 -12.65
N VAL A 3 -2.22 19.36 -11.40
CA VAL A 3 -3.09 20.29 -10.68
C VAL A 3 -2.27 21.46 -10.13
N ALA A 4 -1.08 21.23 -9.57
CA ALA A 4 -0.23 22.31 -9.05
C ALA A 4 0.19 23.34 -10.12
N PRO A 5 0.67 22.95 -11.34
CA PRO A 5 0.96 23.92 -12.39
C PRO A 5 -0.29 24.67 -12.86
N ARG A 6 -1.45 23.99 -12.92
CA ARG A 6 -2.72 24.60 -13.31
C ARG A 6 -3.24 25.58 -12.27
N LEU A 7 -3.04 25.30 -10.99
CA LEU A 7 -3.39 26.21 -9.90
C LEU A 7 -2.44 27.43 -9.86
N ALA A 8 -1.15 27.22 -10.10
CA ALA A 8 -0.19 28.32 -10.20
C ALA A 8 -0.52 29.25 -11.38
N ILE A 9 -0.83 28.68 -12.55
CA ILE A 9 -1.31 29.43 -13.74
C ILE A 9 -2.65 30.11 -13.47
N ALA A 10 -3.57 29.46 -12.77
CA ALA A 10 -4.86 30.05 -12.43
C ALA A 10 -4.76 31.23 -11.45
N ALA A 11 -3.68 31.30 -10.66
CA ALA A 11 -3.44 32.39 -9.71
C ALA A 11 -2.75 33.60 -10.35
N GLU A 12 -2.08 33.43 -11.49
CA GLU A 12 -1.42 34.51 -12.23
C GLU A 12 -2.34 35.72 -12.54
N PRO A 13 -3.59 35.55 -13.00
CA PRO A 13 -4.50 36.69 -13.23
C PRO A 13 -4.95 37.41 -11.95
N PHE A 14 -4.78 36.81 -10.75
CA PHE A 14 -5.21 37.42 -9.47
C PHE A 14 -4.06 38.01 -8.65
N LEU A 15 -2.89 37.36 -8.66
CA LEU A 15 -1.72 37.73 -7.86
C LEU A 15 -0.46 38.03 -8.70
N GLY A 16 -0.54 37.96 -10.03
CA GLY A 16 0.60 38.13 -10.92
C GLY A 16 1.67 37.06 -10.75
N SER A 17 2.89 37.37 -11.17
CA SER A 17 4.05 36.46 -11.13
C SER A 17 4.43 36.02 -9.71
N ILE A 18 4.16 36.85 -8.70
CA ILE A 18 4.43 36.53 -7.28
C ILE A 18 3.52 35.38 -6.82
N GLY A 19 2.23 35.39 -7.19
CA GLY A 19 1.29 34.31 -6.87
C GLY A 19 1.69 32.98 -7.49
N PHE A 20 2.08 33.02 -8.77
CA PHE A 20 2.61 31.85 -9.47
C PHE A 20 3.84 31.27 -8.75
N MET A 21 4.79 32.12 -8.35
CA MET A 21 6.03 31.69 -7.70
C MET A 21 5.77 31.09 -6.31
N LEU A 22 4.91 31.72 -5.50
CA LEU A 22 4.58 31.24 -4.15
C LEU A 22 3.85 29.89 -4.20
N ILE A 23 2.86 29.73 -5.09
CA ILE A 23 2.12 28.47 -5.22
C ILE A 23 3.03 27.36 -5.76
N SER A 24 3.90 27.68 -6.72
CA SER A 24 4.86 26.71 -7.26
C SER A 24 5.85 26.25 -6.18
N ALA A 25 6.39 27.18 -5.39
CA ALA A 25 7.27 26.85 -4.28
C ALA A 25 6.55 26.01 -3.21
N ALA A 26 5.33 26.40 -2.82
CA ALA A 26 4.53 25.65 -1.85
C ALA A 26 4.23 24.22 -2.35
N ALA A 27 3.90 24.06 -3.64
CA ALA A 27 3.66 22.75 -4.24
C ALA A 27 4.91 21.87 -4.24
N LEU A 28 6.09 22.44 -4.54
CA LEU A 28 7.37 21.71 -4.51
C LEU A 28 7.71 21.26 -3.10
N PHE A 29 7.65 22.15 -2.10
CA PHE A 29 7.92 21.80 -0.71
C PHE A 29 6.91 20.79 -0.14
N SER A 30 5.62 20.93 -0.48
CA SER A 30 4.57 20.00 -0.06
C SER A 30 4.80 18.60 -0.65
N THR A 31 5.10 18.51 -1.95
CA THR A 31 5.37 17.23 -2.62
C THR A 31 6.64 16.59 -2.07
N GLY A 32 7.72 17.37 -1.90
CA GLY A 32 8.98 16.90 -1.33
C GLY A 32 8.83 16.37 0.09
N SER A 33 8.10 17.08 0.94
CA SER A 33 7.83 16.65 2.33
C SER A 33 7.02 15.35 2.39
N ALA A 34 5.97 15.22 1.56
CA ALA A 34 5.16 14.00 1.50
C ALA A 34 5.97 12.78 1.02
N ILE A 35 6.83 12.95 0.01
CA ILE A 35 7.74 11.90 -0.45
C ILE A 35 8.72 11.51 0.66
N ASN A 36 9.36 12.50 1.30
CA ASN A 36 10.30 12.27 2.39
C ASN A 36 9.66 11.50 3.56
N ALA A 37 8.48 11.93 4.00
CA ALA A 37 7.74 11.25 5.07
C ALA A 37 7.38 9.80 4.69
N THR A 38 7.00 9.56 3.44
CA THR A 38 6.66 8.20 2.96
C THR A 38 7.90 7.30 2.95
N LEU A 39 9.02 7.79 2.41
CA LEU A 39 10.27 7.02 2.33
C LEU A 39 10.78 6.60 3.72
N PHE A 40 10.85 7.53 4.67
CA PHE A 40 11.26 7.23 6.04
C PHE A 40 10.26 6.33 6.77
N SER A 41 8.95 6.57 6.60
CA SER A 41 7.91 5.74 7.21
C SER A 41 7.99 4.30 6.71
N THR A 42 8.12 4.10 5.39
CA THR A 42 8.26 2.77 4.79
C THR A 42 9.55 2.09 5.21
N ALA A 43 10.69 2.78 5.17
CA ALA A 43 11.97 2.19 5.58
C ALA A 43 11.94 1.72 7.04
N ARG A 44 11.45 2.57 7.96
CA ARG A 44 11.28 2.20 9.38
C ARG A 44 10.29 1.07 9.57
N PHE A 45 9.17 1.07 8.85
CA PHE A 45 8.18 0.00 8.92
C PHE A 45 8.78 -1.34 8.47
N THR A 46 9.45 -1.37 7.31
CA THR A 46 10.12 -2.57 6.80
C THR A 46 11.18 -3.08 7.77
N SER A 47 12.03 -2.21 8.33
CA SER A 47 13.02 -2.62 9.34
C SER A 47 12.39 -3.17 10.61
N ARG A 48 11.25 -2.62 11.05
CA ARG A 48 10.48 -3.19 12.17
C ARG A 48 9.92 -4.56 11.83
N LEU A 49 9.44 -4.78 10.60
CA LEU A 49 8.98 -6.11 10.17
C LEU A 49 10.13 -7.13 10.18
N ALA A 50 11.31 -6.75 9.69
CA ALA A 50 12.51 -7.60 9.71
C ALA A 50 12.95 -7.94 11.15
N GLN A 51 12.94 -6.96 12.06
CA GLN A 51 13.25 -7.17 13.48
C GLN A 51 12.26 -8.10 14.22
N ASN A 52 11.06 -8.32 13.66
CA ASN A 52 10.06 -9.24 14.21
C ASN A 52 10.00 -10.56 13.44
N ASP A 53 11.02 -10.88 12.63
CA ASP A 53 11.10 -12.10 11.81
C ASP A 53 9.89 -12.28 10.86
N LEU A 54 9.22 -11.18 10.48
CA LEU A 54 8.02 -11.21 9.61
C LEU A 54 8.36 -11.11 8.12
N ILE A 55 9.61 -10.78 7.78
CA ILE A 55 10.11 -10.71 6.40
C ILE A 55 11.53 -11.28 6.33
N PRO A 56 12.00 -11.75 5.17
CA PRO A 56 13.28 -12.43 5.04
C PRO A 56 14.51 -11.61 5.49
N ASP A 57 15.51 -12.32 6.05
CA ASP A 57 16.62 -11.73 6.79
C ASP A 57 17.55 -10.79 6.01
N HIS A 58 17.51 -10.85 4.69
CA HIS A 58 18.35 -10.02 3.83
C HIS A 58 17.90 -8.54 3.79
N LEU A 59 16.77 -8.21 4.43
CA LEU A 59 16.37 -6.84 4.77
C LEU A 59 16.67 -6.45 6.24
N SER A 60 17.21 -7.37 7.05
CA SER A 60 17.49 -7.20 8.49
C SER A 60 18.75 -6.42 8.81
N GLU A 61 19.54 -6.03 7.81
CA GLU A 61 20.83 -5.36 8.04
C GLU A 61 20.67 -3.86 8.27
N ASP A 62 20.04 -3.46 9.37
CA ASP A 62 20.36 -2.18 10.03
C ASP A 62 20.31 -2.38 11.55
N SER A 63 21.49 -2.25 12.15
CA SER A 63 21.80 -2.51 13.55
C SER A 63 20.97 -1.68 14.52
N ASP A 64 20.62 -2.33 15.64
CA ASP A 64 20.29 -1.79 16.96
C ASP A 64 20.28 -0.26 17.10
N GLY A 65 19.18 0.38 16.66
CA GLY A 65 18.84 1.77 17.00
C GLY A 65 19.16 2.86 15.96
N ASP A 66 19.81 2.55 14.84
CA ASP A 66 20.09 3.53 13.78
C ASP A 66 18.95 3.63 12.73
N GLU A 67 18.92 4.76 12.00
CA GLU A 67 17.96 4.98 10.91
C GLU A 67 18.25 3.99 9.74
N PRO A 68 17.23 3.35 9.15
CA PRO A 68 17.44 2.32 8.13
C PRO A 68 17.84 2.89 6.77
N ILE A 69 19.09 3.30 6.65
CA ILE A 69 19.65 3.98 5.47
C ILE A 69 19.59 3.07 4.24
N ARG A 70 19.82 1.76 4.41
CA ARG A 70 19.80 0.81 3.28
C ARG A 70 18.39 0.63 2.74
N GLY A 71 17.41 0.50 3.63
CA GLY A 71 15.99 0.47 3.27
C GLY A 71 15.56 1.75 2.57
N LEU A 72 15.99 2.90 3.10
CA LEU A 72 15.70 4.21 2.51
C LEU A 72 16.26 4.36 1.09
N LEU A 73 17.52 3.99 0.88
CA LEU A 73 18.17 4.03 -0.44
C LEU A 73 17.49 3.07 -1.43
N THR A 74 17.15 1.87 -0.99
CA THR A 74 16.50 0.86 -1.84
C THR A 74 15.12 1.35 -2.30
N VAL A 75 14.26 1.76 -1.37
CA VAL A 75 12.93 2.29 -1.70
C VAL A 75 13.05 3.58 -2.53
N GLY A 76 14.02 4.44 -2.24
CA GLY A 76 14.28 5.66 -3.00
C GLY A 76 14.70 5.41 -4.46
N ILE A 77 15.63 4.47 -4.69
CA ILE A 77 16.08 4.08 -6.03
C ILE A 77 14.93 3.43 -6.81
N LEU A 78 14.18 2.53 -6.17
CA LEU A 78 13.01 1.91 -6.79
C LEU A 78 11.97 2.96 -7.17
N ALA A 79 11.63 3.88 -6.27
CA ALA A 79 10.68 4.96 -6.54
C ALA A 79 11.15 5.88 -7.68
N ALA A 80 12.44 6.21 -7.72
CA ALA A 80 13.04 7.00 -8.80
C ALA A 80 12.99 6.23 -10.15
N GLY A 81 13.33 4.94 -10.15
CA GLY A 81 13.25 4.07 -11.33
C GLY A 81 11.83 3.95 -11.88
N PHE A 82 10.85 3.70 -11.00
CA PHE A 82 9.44 3.69 -11.38
C PHE A 82 8.99 5.03 -11.94
N THR A 83 9.46 6.15 -11.39
CA THR A 83 9.13 7.49 -11.88
C THR A 83 9.67 7.75 -13.29
N VAL A 84 10.86 7.24 -13.63
CA VAL A 84 11.48 7.42 -14.94
C VAL A 84 10.85 6.50 -16.00
N VAL A 85 10.56 5.25 -15.65
CA VAL A 85 10.14 4.22 -16.61
C VAL A 85 8.62 4.15 -16.75
N GLY A 86 7.88 4.36 -15.67
CA GLY A 86 6.44 4.14 -15.63
C GLY A 86 5.62 5.33 -16.15
N SER A 87 4.41 5.06 -16.64
CA SER A 87 3.47 6.13 -16.94
C SER A 87 3.02 6.78 -15.63
N LEU A 88 3.28 8.09 -15.46
CA LEU A 88 2.92 8.81 -14.22
C LEU A 88 1.44 8.60 -13.85
N GLN A 89 0.57 8.53 -14.86
CA GLN A 89 -0.84 8.27 -14.64
C GLN A 89 -1.12 6.83 -14.18
N GLY A 90 -0.43 5.83 -14.74
CA GLY A 90 -0.51 4.44 -14.29
C GLY A 90 -0.03 4.28 -12.86
N ILE A 91 1.13 4.86 -12.52
CA ILE A 91 1.69 4.85 -11.16
C ILE A 91 0.72 5.48 -10.17
N THR A 92 0.20 6.67 -10.48
CA THR A 92 -0.74 7.36 -9.58
C THR A 92 -2.06 6.61 -9.45
N SER A 93 -2.58 6.01 -10.53
CA SER A 93 -3.80 5.21 -10.49
C SER A 93 -3.61 3.92 -9.68
N PHE A 94 -2.47 3.24 -9.83
CA PHE A 94 -2.10 2.09 -9.01
C PHE A 94 -1.98 2.47 -7.54
N ALA A 95 -1.22 3.52 -7.22
CA ALA A 95 -1.07 4.01 -5.85
C ALA A 95 -2.41 4.37 -5.21
N SER A 96 -3.32 4.99 -5.98
CA SER A 96 -4.68 5.30 -5.51
C SER A 96 -5.48 4.03 -5.22
N LEU A 97 -5.45 3.04 -6.12
CA LEU A 97 -6.14 1.77 -5.92
C LEU A 97 -5.61 1.05 -4.67
N THR A 98 -4.28 0.95 -4.51
CA THR A 98 -3.63 0.37 -3.33
C THR A 98 -4.03 1.11 -2.05
N PHE A 99 -4.04 2.44 -2.06
CA PHE A 99 -4.48 3.24 -0.91
C PHE A 99 -5.95 2.98 -0.54
N ILE A 100 -6.84 2.89 -1.54
CA ILE A 100 -8.26 2.58 -1.31
C ILE A 100 -8.42 1.17 -0.71
N VAL A 101 -7.67 0.18 -1.20
CA VAL A 101 -7.68 -1.19 -0.66
C VAL A 101 -7.19 -1.22 0.79
N ILE A 102 -6.05 -0.58 1.09
CA ILE A 102 -5.50 -0.51 2.45
C ILE A 102 -6.48 0.20 3.40
N MET A 103 -7.05 1.33 2.99
CA MET A 103 -8.04 2.05 3.79
C MET A 103 -9.33 1.26 3.97
N GLY A 104 -9.75 0.49 2.96
CA GLY A 104 -10.87 -0.43 3.06
C GLY A 104 -10.60 -1.51 4.12
N GLY A 105 -9.44 -2.16 4.06
CA GLY A 105 -9.00 -3.12 5.07
C GLY A 105 -8.94 -2.53 6.47
N MET A 106 -8.35 -1.35 6.64
CA MET A 106 -8.26 -0.66 7.93
C MET A 106 -9.64 -0.33 8.50
N ASN A 107 -10.56 0.17 7.67
CA ASN A 107 -11.94 0.44 8.08
C ASN A 107 -12.68 -0.85 8.44
N TYR A 108 -12.46 -1.93 7.70
CA TYR A 108 -13.03 -3.24 7.99
C TYR A 108 -12.51 -3.80 9.33
N LEU A 109 -11.20 -3.77 9.57
CA LEU A 109 -10.60 -4.19 10.84
C LEU A 109 -11.15 -3.38 12.01
N ALA A 110 -11.30 -2.06 11.85
CA ALA A 110 -11.91 -1.18 12.84
C ALA A 110 -13.41 -1.46 13.07
N ILE A 111 -14.10 -2.11 12.13
CA ILE A 111 -15.48 -2.60 12.31
C ILE A 111 -15.48 -3.95 13.03
N SER A 112 -14.57 -4.85 12.65
CA SER A 112 -14.52 -6.24 13.14
C SER A 112 -14.00 -6.36 14.57
N HIS A 113 -13.03 -5.53 14.99
CA HIS A 113 -12.38 -5.63 16.31
C HIS A 113 -12.94 -4.67 17.37
N ARG A 114 -14.20 -4.28 17.23
CA ARG A 114 -14.87 -3.26 18.07
C ARG A 114 -15.05 -3.61 19.53
N THR A 115 -14.92 -4.89 19.91
CA THR A 115 -15.13 -5.34 21.28
C THR A 115 -14.16 -4.70 22.28
N LYS A 116 -13.09 -4.03 21.83
CA LYS A 116 -12.07 -3.39 22.68
C LYS A 116 -12.03 -1.85 22.62
N THR A 117 -12.87 -1.19 21.82
CA THR A 117 -12.73 0.26 21.58
C THR A 117 -14.09 0.94 21.42
N GLU A 118 -14.35 1.98 22.23
CA GLU A 118 -15.54 2.87 22.18
C GLU A 118 -15.60 3.75 20.91
N ILE A 119 -15.14 3.25 19.76
CA ILE A 119 -15.13 4.00 18.51
C ILE A 119 -16.54 4.00 17.92
N ARG A 120 -17.09 5.20 17.69
CA ARG A 120 -18.39 5.37 17.01
C ARG A 120 -18.35 4.69 15.65
N SER A 121 -19.18 3.65 15.51
CA SER A 121 -19.25 2.75 14.37
C SER A 121 -19.41 3.42 13.00
N LEU A 122 -20.01 4.61 12.96
CA LEU A 122 -20.42 5.25 11.72
C LEU A 122 -19.24 5.67 10.84
N VAL A 123 -18.16 6.19 11.42
CA VAL A 123 -17.05 6.75 10.62
C VAL A 123 -16.32 5.65 9.83
N PRO A 124 -15.88 4.53 10.45
CA PRO A 124 -15.26 3.44 9.70
C PRO A 124 -16.23 2.75 8.73
N ALA A 125 -17.52 2.64 9.08
CA ALA A 125 -18.53 2.02 8.22
C ALA A 125 -18.75 2.81 6.92
N VAL A 126 -18.85 4.14 7.02
CA VAL A 126 -18.96 5.01 5.84
C VAL A 126 -17.67 4.96 5.00
N GLY A 127 -16.50 4.96 5.65
CA GLY A 127 -15.23 4.80 4.97
C GLY A 127 -15.15 3.50 4.18
N PHE A 128 -15.49 2.37 4.81
CA PHE A 128 -15.52 1.06 4.17
C PHE A 128 -16.48 1.02 2.98
N ALA A 129 -17.72 1.48 3.16
CA ALA A 129 -18.70 1.57 2.08
C ALA A 129 -18.18 2.43 0.91
N GLY A 130 -17.52 3.55 1.23
CA GLY A 130 -16.86 4.41 0.25
C GLY A 130 -15.79 3.67 -0.56
N THR A 131 -14.96 2.84 0.08
CA THR A 131 -13.94 2.04 -0.63
C THR A 131 -14.56 0.98 -1.54
N VAL A 132 -15.59 0.26 -1.08
CA VAL A 132 -16.31 -0.77 -1.85
C VAL A 132 -16.97 -0.16 -3.10
N ILE A 133 -17.45 1.08 -3.01
CA ILE A 133 -18.02 1.80 -4.16
C ILE A 133 -16.92 2.35 -5.08
N THR A 134 -15.83 2.88 -4.52
CA THR A 134 -14.80 3.59 -5.29
C THR A 134 -13.94 2.64 -6.12
N ILE A 135 -13.61 1.45 -5.63
CA ILE A 135 -12.81 0.46 -6.38
C ILE A 135 -13.45 0.11 -7.74
N PRO A 136 -14.70 -0.38 -7.83
CA PRO A 136 -15.32 -0.72 -9.11
C PRO A 136 -15.53 0.52 -9.98
N LEU A 137 -15.86 1.68 -9.41
CA LEU A 137 -15.96 2.93 -10.17
C LEU A 137 -14.62 3.34 -10.80
N LEU A 138 -13.52 3.25 -10.04
CA LEU A 138 -12.18 3.55 -10.53
C LEU A 138 -11.79 2.59 -11.66
N LEU A 139 -12.00 1.29 -11.47
CA LEU A 139 -11.68 0.27 -12.48
C LEU A 139 -12.51 0.44 -13.74
N TRP A 140 -13.83 0.68 -13.60
CA TRP A 140 -14.69 0.99 -14.73
C TRP A 140 -14.18 2.23 -15.47
N HIS A 141 -13.95 3.34 -14.75
CA HIS A 141 -13.48 4.58 -15.35
C HIS A 141 -12.19 4.37 -16.15
N LEU A 142 -11.24 3.63 -15.60
CA LEU A 142 -9.96 3.34 -16.24
C LEU A 142 -10.14 2.47 -17.48
N TYR A 143 -10.93 1.41 -17.40
CA TYR A 143 -11.24 0.53 -18.51
C TYR A 143 -11.93 1.26 -19.67
N SER A 144 -12.96 2.07 -19.37
CA SER A 144 -13.79 2.71 -20.38
C SER A 144 -13.20 3.97 -21.01
N LYS A 145 -12.39 4.74 -20.25
CA LYS A 145 -11.89 6.04 -20.72
C LYS A 145 -10.39 6.05 -21.01
N LYS A 146 -9.61 5.16 -20.40
CA LYS A 146 -8.14 5.22 -20.44
C LYS A 146 -7.53 3.82 -20.40
N PHE A 147 -7.85 3.02 -21.41
CA PHE A 147 -7.44 1.62 -21.48
C PHE A 147 -5.92 1.40 -21.34
N GLY A 148 -5.08 2.28 -21.91
CA GLY A 148 -3.62 2.19 -21.72
C GLY A 148 -3.15 2.38 -20.27
N VAL A 149 -3.86 3.20 -19.49
CA VAL A 149 -3.57 3.39 -18.07
C VAL A 149 -4.09 2.19 -17.27
N PHE A 150 -5.23 1.64 -17.67
CA PHE A 150 -5.75 0.40 -17.08
C PHE A 150 -4.74 -0.75 -17.24
N LEU A 151 -4.20 -0.94 -18.45
CA LEU A 151 -3.18 -1.96 -18.69
C LEU A 151 -1.90 -1.70 -17.89
N SER A 152 -1.50 -0.43 -17.72
CA SER A 152 -0.36 -0.07 -16.87
C SER A 152 -0.60 -0.49 -15.41
N VAL A 153 -1.80 -0.27 -14.87
CA VAL A 153 -2.15 -0.68 -13.50
C VAL A 153 -2.09 -2.20 -13.35
N ILE A 154 -2.69 -2.95 -14.29
CA ILE A 154 -2.62 -4.41 -14.28
C ILE A 154 -1.17 -4.90 -14.39
N GLY A 155 -0.36 -4.30 -15.27
CA GLY A 155 1.05 -4.63 -15.40
C GLY A 155 1.84 -4.41 -14.12
N ILE A 156 1.62 -3.28 -13.43
CA ILE A 156 2.26 -3.01 -12.13
C ILE A 156 1.82 -4.04 -11.09
N VAL A 157 0.52 -4.37 -11.01
CA VAL A 157 0.01 -5.40 -10.09
C VAL A 157 0.68 -6.75 -10.34
N ILE A 158 0.78 -7.18 -11.60
CA ILE A 158 1.44 -8.44 -11.97
C ILE A 158 2.91 -8.42 -11.56
N ILE A 159 3.63 -7.32 -11.84
CA ILE A 159 5.03 -7.17 -11.44
C ILE A 159 5.17 -7.27 -9.92
N VAL A 160 4.33 -6.56 -9.16
CA VAL A 160 4.37 -6.59 -7.69
C VAL A 160 4.10 -7.99 -7.16
N ILE A 161 3.07 -8.69 -7.66
CA ILE A 161 2.77 -10.08 -7.27
C ILE A 161 3.91 -11.02 -7.67
N THR A 162 4.52 -10.82 -8.83
CA THR A 162 5.66 -11.63 -9.27
C THR A 162 6.87 -11.42 -8.36
N VAL A 163 7.17 -10.17 -8.01
CA VAL A 163 8.23 -9.83 -7.06
C VAL A 163 7.92 -10.42 -5.70
N GLU A 164 6.68 -10.31 -5.21
CA GLU A 164 6.23 -10.90 -3.95
C GLU A 164 6.48 -12.41 -3.93
N ILE A 165 6.06 -13.14 -4.96
CA ILE A 165 6.24 -14.60 -5.04
C ILE A 165 7.70 -15.01 -5.16
N LEU A 166 8.52 -14.23 -5.88
CA LEU A 166 9.94 -14.53 -6.07
C LEU A 166 10.74 -14.20 -4.80
N TYR A 167 10.31 -13.19 -4.06
CA TYR A 167 10.98 -12.69 -2.85
C TYR A 167 10.56 -13.43 -1.58
N PHE A 168 9.27 -13.72 -1.42
CA PHE A 168 8.76 -14.65 -0.41
C PHE A 168 8.87 -16.07 -0.94
N GLU A 169 10.05 -16.65 -0.82
CA GLU A 169 10.23 -18.09 -1.00
C GLU A 169 9.28 -18.88 -0.07
N ARG A 170 8.91 -20.05 -0.57
CA ARG A 170 7.79 -20.96 -0.27
C ARG A 170 7.63 -21.45 1.19
N ASP A 171 8.20 -20.81 2.21
CA ASP A 171 8.27 -21.40 3.55
C ASP A 171 7.03 -21.07 4.41
N TRP A 172 6.46 -19.87 4.30
CA TRP A 172 5.29 -19.47 5.10
C TRP A 172 3.96 -20.07 4.60
N ILE A 173 3.83 -20.33 3.30
CA ILE A 173 2.64 -20.99 2.74
C ILE A 173 2.64 -22.48 3.09
N VAL A 174 3.83 -23.10 3.22
CA VAL A 174 3.96 -24.49 3.65
C VAL A 174 3.70 -24.64 5.14
N SER A 175 4.16 -23.70 5.99
CA SER A 175 3.89 -23.77 7.43
C SER A 175 2.41 -23.61 7.78
N GLU A 176 1.68 -22.70 7.10
CA GLU A 176 0.24 -22.52 7.33
C GLU A 176 -0.58 -23.70 6.76
N ALA A 177 -0.13 -24.28 5.64
CA ALA A 177 -0.76 -25.48 5.08
C ALA A 177 -0.52 -26.72 5.96
N ASP A 178 0.67 -26.85 6.57
CA ASP A 178 0.99 -27.91 7.53
C ASP A 178 0.22 -27.73 8.85
N GLU A 179 0.08 -26.51 9.38
CA GLU A 179 -0.73 -26.26 10.59
C GLU A 179 -2.22 -26.58 10.39
N LEU A 180 -2.79 -26.27 9.21
CA LEU A 180 -4.16 -26.66 8.88
C LEU A 180 -4.31 -28.17 8.62
N SER A 181 -3.28 -28.82 8.08
CA SER A 181 -3.24 -30.27 7.87
C SER A 181 -3.14 -31.04 9.20
N ASP A 182 -2.30 -30.58 10.13
CA ASP A 182 -2.15 -31.15 11.47
C ASP A 182 -3.39 -30.88 12.34
N GLY A 183 -3.96 -29.67 12.22
CA GLY A 183 -5.24 -29.32 12.84
C GLY A 183 -6.38 -30.21 12.35
N ALA A 184 -6.45 -30.51 11.05
CA ALA A 184 -7.45 -31.41 10.49
C ALA A 184 -7.25 -32.87 10.92
N GLY A 185 -6.00 -33.36 10.92
CA GLY A 185 -5.68 -34.73 11.35
C GLY A 185 -5.99 -35.02 12.83
N SER A 186 -5.82 -34.02 13.71
CA SER A 186 -6.19 -34.16 15.13
C SER A 186 -7.69 -34.22 15.38
N LEU A 187 -8.50 -33.55 14.55
CA LEU A 187 -9.96 -33.58 14.62
C LEU A 187 -10.53 -34.92 14.12
N ASP A 188 -9.94 -35.48 13.06
CA ASP A 188 -10.35 -36.78 12.53
C ASP A 188 -10.06 -37.92 13.54
N ALA A 189 -8.90 -37.86 14.23
CA ALA A 189 -8.53 -38.83 15.27
C ALA A 189 -9.46 -38.76 16.51
N GLU A 190 -9.88 -37.55 16.91
CA GLU A 190 -10.82 -37.36 18.02
C GLU A 190 -12.21 -37.93 17.66
N ILE A 191 -12.67 -37.73 16.42
CA ILE A 191 -13.95 -38.25 15.93
C ILE A 191 -13.95 -39.78 15.85
N GLU A 192 -12.86 -40.39 15.38
CA GLU A 192 -12.74 -41.85 15.29
C GLU A 192 -12.77 -42.50 16.69
N SER A 193 -12.09 -41.89 17.68
CA SER A 193 -12.09 -42.35 19.07
C SER A 193 -13.45 -42.29 19.77
N GLN A 194 -14.33 -41.37 19.37
CA GLN A 194 -15.69 -41.24 19.94
C GLN A 194 -16.72 -42.15 19.26
N THR A 195 -16.36 -42.82 18.16
CA THR A 195 -17.27 -43.69 17.40
C THR A 195 -17.07 -45.18 17.70
N GLU A 196 -15.99 -45.55 18.42
CA GLU A 196 -15.68 -46.92 18.84
C GLU A 196 -16.18 -47.31 20.26
N ASP A 197 -16.81 -46.39 20.99
CA ASP A 197 -17.55 -46.65 22.25
C ASP A 197 -19.08 -46.64 22.04
#